data_AF-A0A397AJR8-F1
#
_entry.id   AF-A0A397AJR8-F1
#
_cell.length_a   1.000
_cell.length_b   1.000
_cell.length_c   1.000
_cell.angle_alpha   90.00
_cell.angle_beta   90.00
_cell.angle_gamma   90.00
#
_symmetry.space_group_name_H-M   'P 1'
#
loop_
_entity.id
_entity.type
_entity.pdbx_description
1 polymer ?
#
loop_
_entity_poly.entity_id
_entity_poly.type
_entity_poly.pdbx_seq_one_letter_code
_entity_poly.pdbx_strand_id
1 'polypeptide(L)'
;MELPTSLMANIAKAHTIQHDTALLLLQDKIGHRVFKRFLQIRGKDHYVSFIDDVEEYTNLPGIEYMQHTAKKLYKKYLSDNARLQVDMSTKMRQDIEDKLVMPTMDMFKPAIVKVKTGLLQDSLLRYLSSPIHDELQTDLEIPQLVRDMTAARNSGKLELPHLDSVLGHPKYMSNFKKYLASQHAAENLIFLEEVEEFRRLPSSQIVLRNAKKIVDKYINKATAKAPLPLAKELHDTMVMSTDGMEKSFFTNAVHDIMHLLRQDEAPEFLDAPMFMVLVGAWASLDETYARKQLVGDLELAYFRHRFHAICETKRDRPKS
;
A
#
# COMPACT_ATOMS: atom_id res chain seq x y z
N MET A 1 39.77 45.04 -6.10
CA MET A 1 40.08 43.60 -6.04
C MET A 1 39.08 42.93 -6.96
N GLU A 2 39.47 42.74 -8.23
CA GLU A 2 38.60 42.20 -9.27
C GLU A 2 38.40 40.70 -9.04
N LEU A 3 37.15 40.26 -8.98
CA LEU A 3 36.81 38.85 -8.83
C LEU A 3 36.96 38.15 -10.19
N PRO A 4 37.68 37.01 -10.27
CA PRO A 4 37.89 36.31 -11.54
C PRO A 4 36.56 35.83 -12.11
N THR A 5 36.20 36.35 -13.29
CA THR A 5 35.07 35.91 -14.13
C THR A 5 35.16 34.43 -14.54
N SER A 6 36.26 33.74 -14.25
CA SER A 6 36.42 32.30 -14.50
C SER A 6 35.60 31.38 -13.57
N LEU A 7 34.99 31.91 -12.50
CA LEU A 7 33.99 31.18 -11.70
C LEU A 7 32.56 31.27 -12.26
N MET A 8 32.33 32.09 -13.30
CA MET A 8 31.06 32.15 -14.04
C MET A 8 30.89 30.98 -15.03
N ALA A 9 31.90 30.12 -15.17
CA ALA A 9 31.93 29.04 -16.16
C ALA A 9 30.95 27.88 -15.90
N ASN A 10 30.23 27.88 -14.77
CA ASN A 10 29.23 26.84 -14.47
C ASN A 10 27.79 27.21 -14.82
N ILE A 11 27.53 28.43 -15.31
CA ILE A 11 26.17 28.79 -15.78
C ILE A 11 25.77 27.92 -16.99
N ALA A 12 26.74 27.53 -17.83
CA ALA A 12 26.48 26.71 -19.02
C ALA A 12 26.20 25.22 -18.73
N LYS A 13 26.63 24.69 -17.58
CA LYS A 13 26.34 23.29 -17.17
C LYS A 13 25.09 23.16 -16.28
N ALA A 14 24.65 24.25 -15.66
CA ALA A 14 23.39 24.29 -14.90
C ALA A 14 22.17 24.05 -15.80
N HIS A 15 22.26 24.36 -17.10
CA HIS A 15 21.16 24.17 -18.05
C HIS A 15 20.90 22.72 -18.48
N THR A 16 21.77 21.76 -18.15
CA THR A 16 21.66 20.38 -18.68
C THR A 16 21.15 19.34 -17.69
N ILE A 17 20.87 19.73 -16.44
CA ILE A 17 20.14 18.89 -15.50
C ILE A 17 19.01 19.73 -14.94
N GLN A 18 17.83 19.68 -15.59
CA GLN A 18 16.60 20.14 -14.95
C GLN A 18 16.34 19.21 -13.77
N HIS A 19 16.90 19.55 -12.61
CA HIS A 19 16.42 19.03 -11.34
C HIS A 19 15.07 19.67 -11.11
N ASP A 20 14.02 18.88 -11.32
CA ASP A 20 12.64 19.27 -11.08
C ASP A 20 12.48 19.60 -9.60
N THR A 21 12.57 20.90 -9.27
CA THR A 21 12.54 21.40 -7.89
C THR A 21 11.28 20.96 -7.16
N ALA A 22 10.12 21.00 -7.82
CA ALA A 22 8.87 20.55 -7.22
C ALA A 22 8.94 19.05 -6.89
N LEU A 23 9.43 18.22 -7.82
CA LEU A 23 9.59 16.79 -7.57
C LEU A 23 10.58 16.51 -6.43
N LEU A 24 11.72 17.20 -6.38
CA LEU A 24 12.69 17.06 -5.30
C LEU A 24 12.09 17.41 -3.94
N LEU A 25 11.33 18.52 -3.87
CA LEU A 25 10.63 18.92 -2.66
C LEU A 25 9.62 17.85 -2.23
N LEU A 26 8.88 17.24 -3.15
CA LEU A 26 7.90 16.21 -2.80
C LEU A 26 8.53 14.85 -2.44
N GLN A 27 9.67 14.49 -3.02
CA GLN A 27 10.36 13.23 -2.72
C GLN A 27 11.18 13.27 -1.42
N ASP A 28 11.68 14.45 -1.03
CA ASP A 28 12.37 14.63 0.24
C ASP A 28 11.38 14.70 1.41
N LYS A 29 11.59 13.93 2.47
CA LYS A 29 10.70 13.91 3.64
C LYS A 29 10.59 15.26 4.36
N ILE A 30 11.68 16.02 4.41
CA ILE A 30 11.71 17.34 5.08
C ILE A 30 11.12 18.38 4.13
N GLY A 31 11.55 18.38 2.87
CA GLY A 31 11.04 19.20 1.78
C GLY A 31 9.53 19.09 1.65
N HIS A 32 9.00 17.86 1.63
CA HIS A 32 7.57 17.59 1.47
C HIS A 32 6.78 18.24 2.59
N ARG A 33 7.21 18.03 3.84
CA ARG A 33 6.57 18.59 5.03
C ARG A 33 6.58 20.12 5.01
N VAL A 34 7.73 20.73 4.72
CA VAL A 34 7.88 22.19 4.76
C VAL A 34 7.14 22.83 3.58
N PHE A 35 7.24 22.27 2.38
CA PHE A 35 6.55 22.76 1.19
C PHE A 35 5.02 22.60 1.30
N LYS A 36 4.54 21.46 1.79
CA LYS A 36 3.11 21.25 2.09
C LYS A 36 2.62 22.25 3.14
N ARG A 37 3.43 22.56 4.15
CA ARG A 37 3.10 23.58 5.16
C ARG A 37 3.03 24.99 4.56
N PHE A 38 3.95 25.34 3.66
CA PHE A 38 3.91 26.59 2.91
C PHE A 38 2.60 26.73 2.13
N LEU A 39 2.22 25.70 1.38
CA LEU A 39 0.97 25.66 0.63
C LEU A 39 -0.25 25.72 1.54
N GLN A 40 -0.20 25.08 2.71
CA GLN A 40 -1.30 25.09 3.68
C GLN A 40 -1.62 26.50 4.17
N ILE A 41 -0.60 27.33 4.44
CA ILE A 41 -0.78 28.73 4.82
C ILE A 41 -1.48 29.52 3.70
N ARG A 42 -1.29 29.10 2.44
CA ARG A 42 -1.88 29.69 1.23
C ARG A 42 -3.21 29.02 0.82
N GLY A 43 -3.69 28.02 1.56
CA GLY A 43 -4.89 27.25 1.22
C GLY A 43 -4.76 26.30 0.02
N LYS A 44 -3.52 25.97 -0.38
CA LYS A 44 -3.19 25.18 -1.58
C LYS A 44 -2.59 23.81 -1.29
N ASP A 45 -2.58 23.36 -0.02
CA ASP A 45 -2.01 22.05 0.38
C ASP A 45 -2.79 20.85 -0.18
N HIS A 46 -4.00 21.07 -0.68
CA HIS A 46 -4.81 20.06 -1.36
C HIS A 46 -4.14 19.54 -2.64
N TYR A 47 -3.25 20.30 -3.29
CA TYR A 47 -2.46 19.83 -4.44
C TYR A 47 -1.52 18.68 -4.06
N VAL A 48 -0.74 18.89 -2.99
CA VAL A 48 0.18 17.86 -2.47
C VAL A 48 -0.61 16.70 -1.87
N SER A 49 -1.69 16.98 -1.14
CA SER A 49 -2.53 15.92 -0.57
C SER A 49 -3.22 15.05 -1.63
N PHE A 50 -3.56 15.62 -2.79
CA PHE A 50 -4.05 14.87 -3.93
C PHE A 50 -2.98 13.92 -4.48
N ILE A 51 -1.74 14.41 -4.68
CA ILE A 51 -0.62 13.58 -5.14
C ILE A 51 -0.35 12.45 -4.15
N ASP A 52 -0.31 12.75 -2.84
CA ASP A 52 -0.13 11.77 -1.76
C ASP A 52 -1.21 10.66 -1.82
N ASP A 53 -2.49 11.05 -1.92
CA ASP A 53 -3.61 10.10 -1.97
C ASP A 53 -3.57 9.25 -3.27
N VAL A 54 -3.11 9.81 -4.40
CA VAL A 54 -2.93 9.08 -5.67
C VAL A 54 -1.73 8.12 -5.60
N GLU A 55 -0.63 8.50 -4.96
CA GLU A 55 0.50 7.61 -4.73
C GLU A 55 0.09 6.42 -3.85
N GLU A 56 -0.65 6.67 -2.77
CA GLU A 56 -1.22 5.59 -1.95
C GLU A 56 -2.12 4.66 -2.78
N TYR A 57 -3.00 5.24 -3.60
CA TYR A 57 -3.90 4.49 -4.50
C TYR A 57 -3.14 3.63 -5.52
N THR A 58 -2.10 4.16 -6.16
CA THR A 58 -1.31 3.42 -7.15
C THR A 58 -0.46 2.31 -6.51
N ASN A 59 -0.06 2.49 -5.26
CA ASN A 59 0.66 1.50 -4.46
C ASN A 59 -0.23 0.38 -3.92
N LEU A 60 -1.56 0.49 -4.01
CA LEU A 60 -2.45 -0.62 -3.66
C LEU A 60 -2.15 -1.85 -4.56
N PRO A 61 -2.08 -3.07 -4.00
CA PRO A 61 -2.04 -4.30 -4.78
C PRO A 61 -3.14 -4.30 -5.83
N GLY A 62 -2.76 -4.31 -7.11
CA GLY A 62 -3.72 -4.18 -8.21
C GLY A 62 -4.64 -5.40 -8.33
N ILE A 63 -5.73 -5.24 -9.07
CA ILE A 63 -6.62 -6.34 -9.48
C ILE A 63 -5.82 -7.47 -10.13
N GLU A 64 -4.77 -7.12 -10.87
CA GLU A 64 -3.83 -8.07 -11.49
C GLU A 64 -3.14 -8.97 -10.46
N TYR A 65 -2.77 -8.44 -9.29
CA TYR A 65 -2.15 -9.24 -8.23
C TYR A 65 -3.15 -10.25 -7.65
N MET A 66 -4.40 -9.83 -7.46
CA MET A 66 -5.47 -10.73 -7.03
C MET A 66 -5.75 -11.81 -8.10
N GLN A 67 -5.81 -11.44 -9.38
CA GLN A 67 -5.95 -12.38 -10.51
C GLN A 67 -4.80 -13.37 -10.58
N HIS A 68 -3.57 -12.90 -10.47
CA HIS A 68 -2.39 -13.77 -10.48
C HIS A 68 -2.42 -14.73 -9.30
N THR A 69 -2.75 -14.24 -8.10
CA THR A 69 -2.82 -15.05 -6.88
C THR A 69 -3.96 -16.08 -6.95
N ALA A 70 -5.14 -15.69 -7.46
CA ALA A 70 -6.26 -16.60 -7.67
C ALA A 70 -5.91 -17.72 -8.67
N LYS A 71 -5.28 -17.38 -9.80
CA LYS A 71 -4.80 -18.36 -10.80
C LYS A 71 -3.74 -19.29 -10.21
N LYS A 72 -2.83 -18.76 -9.39
CA LYS A 72 -1.80 -19.54 -8.69
C LYS A 72 -2.44 -20.54 -7.72
N LEU A 73 -3.39 -20.11 -6.88
CA LEU A 73 -4.12 -20.98 -5.97
C LEU A 73 -4.89 -22.07 -6.71
N TYR A 74 -5.63 -21.71 -7.77
CA TYR A 74 -6.34 -22.67 -8.61
C TYR A 74 -5.41 -23.73 -9.19
N LYS A 75 -4.29 -23.31 -9.82
CA LYS A 75 -3.32 -24.23 -10.40
C LYS A 75 -2.64 -25.13 -9.36
N LYS A 76 -2.41 -24.61 -8.14
CA LYS A 76 -1.67 -25.31 -7.08
C LYS A 76 -2.52 -26.35 -6.34
N TYR A 77 -3.82 -26.08 -6.13
CA TYR A 77 -4.69 -26.91 -5.27
C TYR A 77 -5.96 -27.43 -5.94
N LEU A 78 -6.45 -26.79 -7.00
CA LEU A 78 -7.80 -27.07 -7.52
C LEU A 78 -7.79 -27.72 -8.90
N SER A 79 -6.82 -27.39 -9.74
CA SER A 79 -6.66 -27.96 -11.09
C SER A 79 -6.59 -29.50 -11.04
N ASP A 80 -7.04 -30.16 -12.11
CA ASP A 80 -6.92 -31.61 -12.27
C ASP A 80 -5.48 -32.13 -12.09
N ASN A 81 -4.49 -31.33 -12.50
CA ASN A 81 -3.08 -31.69 -12.43
C ASN A 81 -2.35 -31.02 -11.25
N ALA A 82 -3.09 -30.56 -10.25
CA ALA A 82 -2.52 -29.93 -9.06
C ALA A 82 -1.70 -30.96 -8.24
N ARG A 83 -0.43 -30.63 -7.95
CA ARG A 83 0.41 -31.50 -7.11
C ARG A 83 -0.06 -31.57 -5.65
N LEU A 84 -0.76 -30.54 -5.20
CA LEU A 84 -1.32 -30.43 -3.85
C LEU A 84 -2.85 -30.38 -3.94
N GLN A 85 -3.43 -31.22 -4.80
CA GLN A 85 -4.86 -31.18 -5.08
C GLN A 85 -5.69 -31.45 -3.82
N VAL A 86 -6.62 -30.55 -3.51
CA VAL A 86 -7.60 -30.77 -2.44
C VAL A 86 -8.88 -31.40 -2.99
N ASP A 87 -9.57 -32.21 -2.19
CA ASP A 87 -10.78 -32.91 -2.61
C ASP A 87 -11.96 -31.96 -2.86
N MET A 88 -12.57 -32.06 -4.05
CA MET A 88 -13.76 -31.31 -4.45
C MET A 88 -14.44 -31.91 -5.68
N SER A 89 -15.70 -31.51 -5.88
CA SER A 89 -16.48 -31.91 -7.05
C SER A 89 -16.03 -31.18 -8.32
N THR A 90 -16.20 -31.84 -9.46
CA THR A 90 -15.97 -31.27 -10.79
C THR A 90 -16.75 -29.97 -11.01
N LYS A 91 -18.01 -29.93 -10.56
CA LYS A 91 -18.85 -28.72 -10.61
C LYS A 91 -18.24 -27.56 -9.83
N MET A 92 -17.80 -27.80 -8.59
CA MET A 92 -17.20 -26.75 -7.75
C MET A 92 -15.91 -26.22 -8.37
N ARG A 93 -15.10 -27.09 -8.99
CA ARG A 93 -13.89 -26.70 -9.69
C ARG A 93 -14.20 -25.77 -10.87
N GLN A 94 -15.18 -26.13 -11.71
CA GLN A 94 -15.59 -25.31 -12.84
C GLN A 94 -16.13 -23.94 -12.39
N ASP A 95 -16.99 -23.91 -11.36
CA ASP A 95 -17.56 -22.68 -10.82
C ASP A 95 -16.47 -21.71 -10.28
N ILE A 96 -15.34 -22.23 -9.81
CA ILE A 96 -14.19 -21.44 -9.37
C ILE A 96 -13.34 -21.00 -10.57
N GLU A 97 -13.16 -21.87 -11.56
CA GLU A 97 -12.41 -21.58 -12.79
C GLU A 97 -13.04 -20.41 -13.56
N ASP A 98 -14.36 -20.41 -13.71
CA ASP A 98 -15.10 -19.35 -14.40
C ASP A 98 -14.90 -17.97 -13.72
N LYS A 99 -14.68 -17.97 -12.39
CA LYS A 99 -14.43 -16.76 -11.59
C LYS A 99 -12.99 -16.26 -11.68
N LEU A 100 -12.06 -16.98 -12.31
CA LEU A 100 -10.66 -16.54 -12.44
C LEU A 100 -10.48 -15.30 -13.31
N VAL A 101 -11.47 -15.00 -14.18
CA VAL A 101 -11.48 -13.79 -15.00
C VAL A 101 -11.64 -12.54 -14.12
N MET A 102 -12.57 -12.60 -13.17
CA MET A 102 -12.85 -11.52 -12.22
C MET A 102 -12.93 -12.08 -10.80
N PRO A 103 -11.77 -12.32 -10.15
CA PRO A 103 -11.72 -12.94 -8.84
C PRO A 103 -12.35 -12.04 -7.78
N THR A 104 -12.94 -12.67 -6.77
CA THR A 104 -13.49 -11.98 -5.60
C THR A 104 -12.86 -12.58 -4.35
N MET A 105 -12.81 -11.82 -3.26
CA MET A 105 -12.28 -12.31 -1.98
C MET A 105 -12.99 -13.57 -1.49
N ASP A 106 -14.22 -13.80 -1.95
CA ASP A 106 -15.07 -14.87 -1.49
C ASP A 106 -15.18 -16.05 -2.48
N MET A 107 -14.44 -16.02 -3.59
CA MET A 107 -14.55 -17.04 -4.64
C MET A 107 -14.24 -18.46 -4.16
N PHE A 108 -13.33 -18.60 -3.19
CA PHE A 108 -12.94 -19.88 -2.60
C PHE A 108 -13.78 -20.29 -1.38
N LYS A 109 -14.78 -19.51 -0.95
CA LYS A 109 -15.64 -19.87 0.19
C LYS A 109 -16.24 -21.29 0.09
N PRO A 110 -16.79 -21.72 -1.06
CA PRO A 110 -17.31 -23.09 -1.19
C PRO A 110 -16.23 -24.17 -1.00
N ALA A 111 -15.03 -23.92 -1.53
CA ALA A 111 -13.89 -24.84 -1.39
C ALA A 111 -13.39 -24.92 0.06
N ILE A 112 -13.30 -23.78 0.76
CA ILE A 112 -12.98 -23.75 2.20
C ILE A 112 -13.94 -24.63 2.99
N VAL A 113 -15.24 -24.47 2.76
CA VAL A 113 -16.27 -25.27 3.45
C VAL A 113 -16.11 -26.75 3.14
N LYS A 114 -15.91 -27.12 1.87
CA LYS A 114 -15.70 -28.53 1.48
C LYS A 114 -14.47 -29.14 2.14
N VAL A 115 -13.33 -28.43 2.14
CA VAL A 115 -12.07 -28.89 2.76
C VAL A 115 -12.22 -29.02 4.27
N LYS A 116 -12.80 -28.01 4.95
CA LYS A 116 -13.06 -28.08 6.40
C LYS A 116 -13.99 -29.24 6.75
N THR A 117 -15.05 -29.46 5.97
CA THR A 117 -15.94 -30.61 6.18
C THR A 117 -15.22 -31.93 5.99
N GLY A 118 -14.34 -32.06 4.99
CA GLY A 118 -13.51 -33.26 4.81
C GLY A 118 -12.55 -33.50 5.98
N LEU A 119 -11.85 -32.45 6.42
CA LEU A 119 -10.98 -32.50 7.60
C LEU A 119 -11.75 -32.91 8.85
N LEU A 120 -12.95 -32.37 9.06
CA LEU A 120 -13.81 -32.71 10.20
C LEU A 120 -14.26 -34.18 10.16
N GLN A 121 -14.79 -34.62 9.02
CA GLN A 121 -15.45 -35.92 8.89
C GLN A 121 -14.47 -37.10 8.86
N ASP A 122 -13.24 -36.88 8.40
CA ASP A 122 -12.24 -37.94 8.30
C ASP A 122 -11.01 -37.67 9.16
N SER A 123 -10.26 -36.61 8.85
CA SER A 123 -8.93 -36.42 9.42
C SER A 123 -8.94 -36.11 10.90
N LEU A 124 -9.87 -35.28 11.38
CA LEU A 124 -9.98 -34.87 12.77
C LEU A 124 -10.41 -36.05 13.65
N LEU A 125 -11.34 -36.88 13.17
CA LEU A 125 -11.79 -38.07 13.88
C LEU A 125 -10.62 -39.05 14.13
N ARG A 126 -9.83 -39.31 13.08
CA ARG A 126 -8.66 -40.20 13.17
C ARG A 126 -7.53 -39.57 13.98
N TYR A 127 -7.31 -38.26 13.84
CA TYR A 127 -6.34 -37.51 14.64
C TYR A 127 -6.57 -37.64 16.13
N LEU A 128 -7.81 -37.43 16.60
CA LEU A 128 -8.19 -37.57 18.01
C LEU A 128 -8.06 -39.01 18.54
N SER A 129 -7.79 -39.98 17.65
CA SER A 129 -7.51 -41.39 17.98
C SER A 129 -6.03 -41.74 17.85
N SER A 130 -5.20 -40.81 17.41
CA SER A 130 -3.82 -41.07 17.03
C SER A 130 -2.85 -40.84 18.19
N PRO A 131 -1.71 -41.56 18.22
CA PRO A 131 -0.66 -41.32 19.20
C PRO A 131 -0.12 -39.88 19.19
N ILE A 132 -0.22 -39.19 18.05
CA ILE A 132 0.22 -37.79 17.90
C ILE A 132 -0.63 -36.87 18.77
N HIS A 133 -1.94 -37.10 18.84
CA HIS A 133 -2.84 -36.33 19.72
C HIS A 133 -2.59 -36.65 21.20
N ASP A 134 -2.19 -37.88 21.52
CA ASP A 134 -1.90 -38.28 22.91
C ASP A 134 -0.71 -37.52 23.51
N GLU A 135 0.20 -37.00 22.68
CA GLU A 135 1.26 -36.08 23.09
C GLU A 135 0.69 -34.85 23.85
N LEU A 136 -0.49 -34.37 23.46
CA LEU A 136 -1.14 -33.20 24.06
C LEU A 136 -1.86 -33.51 25.38
N GLN A 137 -2.13 -34.78 25.70
CA GLN A 137 -2.82 -35.16 26.96
C GLN A 137 -1.97 -34.86 28.20
N THR A 138 -0.66 -34.77 28.03
CA THR A 138 0.31 -34.46 29.10
C THR A 138 0.55 -32.96 29.28
N ASP A 139 0.00 -32.11 28.40
CA ASP A 139 0.18 -30.66 28.46
C ASP A 139 -0.74 -30.04 29.54
N LEU A 140 -0.13 -29.47 30.58
CA LEU A 140 -0.82 -28.86 31.72
C LEU A 140 -1.65 -27.62 31.34
N GLU A 141 -1.39 -26.99 30.19
CA GLU A 141 -2.05 -25.74 29.77
C GLU A 141 -3.32 -25.95 28.93
N ILE A 142 -3.55 -27.16 28.42
CA ILE A 142 -4.63 -27.48 27.48
C ILE A 142 -5.67 -28.56 27.94
N PRO A 143 -5.80 -28.99 29.22
CA PRO A 143 -6.69 -30.10 29.57
C PRO A 143 -8.16 -29.92 29.19
N GLN A 144 -8.68 -28.68 29.15
CA GLN A 144 -10.11 -28.47 28.91
C GLN A 144 -10.49 -28.76 27.45
N LEU A 145 -9.75 -28.22 26.48
CA LEU A 145 -10.03 -28.46 25.07
C LEU A 145 -9.81 -29.94 24.70
N VAL A 146 -8.80 -30.61 25.28
CA VAL A 146 -8.59 -32.07 25.11
C VAL A 146 -9.83 -32.85 25.58
N ARG A 147 -10.35 -32.53 26.76
CA ARG A 147 -11.52 -33.19 27.34
C ARG A 147 -12.77 -32.95 26.50
N ASP A 148 -13.01 -31.71 26.08
CA ASP A 148 -14.17 -31.32 25.28
C ASP A 148 -14.14 -32.02 23.91
N MET A 149 -13.00 -32.02 23.23
CA MET A 149 -12.82 -32.70 21.94
C MET A 149 -12.99 -34.21 22.04
N THR A 150 -12.45 -34.82 23.10
CA THR A 150 -12.56 -36.27 23.33
C THR A 150 -14.00 -36.67 23.65
N ALA A 151 -14.72 -35.88 24.45
CA ALA A 151 -16.13 -36.11 24.75
C ALA A 151 -17.01 -35.93 23.50
N ALA A 152 -16.77 -34.89 22.70
CA ALA A 152 -17.46 -34.65 21.43
C ALA A 152 -17.26 -35.81 20.45
N ARG A 153 -16.03 -36.32 20.34
CA ARG A 153 -15.72 -37.54 19.56
C ARG A 153 -16.50 -38.74 20.06
N ASN A 154 -16.41 -39.07 21.35
CA ASN A 154 -17.02 -40.27 21.92
C ASN A 154 -18.55 -40.26 21.84
N SER A 155 -19.16 -39.08 21.86
CA SER A 155 -20.60 -38.90 21.68
C SER A 155 -21.04 -38.82 20.21
N GLY A 156 -20.10 -38.85 19.25
CA GLY A 156 -20.39 -38.69 17.82
C GLY A 156 -20.86 -37.29 17.42
N LYS A 157 -20.68 -36.28 18.28
CA LYS A 157 -21.14 -34.89 18.09
C LYS A 157 -19.99 -33.98 17.68
N LEU A 158 -19.10 -34.46 16.81
CA LEU A 158 -18.00 -33.67 16.30
C LEU A 158 -18.52 -32.73 15.20
N GLU A 159 -18.36 -31.43 15.41
CA GLU A 159 -18.91 -30.36 14.56
C GLU A 159 -17.84 -29.35 14.14
N LEU A 160 -18.13 -28.49 13.16
CA LEU A 160 -17.18 -27.47 12.66
C LEU A 160 -16.57 -26.58 13.76
N PRO A 161 -17.29 -26.12 14.80
CA PRO A 161 -16.68 -25.34 15.89
C PRO A 161 -15.55 -26.08 16.62
N HIS A 162 -15.59 -27.40 16.66
CA HIS A 162 -14.53 -28.23 17.24
C HIS A 162 -13.27 -28.19 16.38
N LEU A 163 -13.43 -28.32 15.05
CA LEU A 163 -12.32 -28.15 14.11
C LEU A 163 -11.75 -26.73 14.22
N ASP A 164 -12.60 -25.70 14.24
CA ASP A 164 -12.16 -24.31 14.36
C ASP A 164 -11.39 -24.05 15.66
N SER A 165 -11.76 -24.72 16.76
CA SER A 165 -11.02 -24.66 18.03
C SER A 165 -9.61 -25.26 17.92
N VAL A 166 -9.46 -26.39 17.21
CA VAL A 166 -8.16 -27.01 16.91
C VAL A 166 -7.32 -26.11 16.02
N LEU A 167 -7.91 -25.54 14.96
CA LEU A 167 -7.21 -24.66 14.02
C LEU A 167 -6.85 -23.29 14.62
N GLY A 168 -7.64 -22.81 15.60
CA GLY A 168 -7.43 -21.54 16.27
C GLY A 168 -6.39 -21.58 17.40
N HIS A 169 -6.06 -22.76 17.93
CA HIS A 169 -5.12 -22.90 19.03
C HIS A 169 -3.71 -23.30 18.54
N PRO A 170 -2.65 -22.50 18.74
CA PRO A 170 -1.34 -22.71 18.10
C PRO A 170 -0.71 -24.09 18.33
N LYS A 171 -0.76 -24.61 19.56
CA LYS A 171 -0.22 -25.94 19.90
C LYS A 171 -1.00 -27.08 19.22
N TYR A 172 -2.32 -26.97 19.17
CA TYR A 172 -3.20 -27.95 18.50
C TYR A 172 -3.02 -27.93 17.00
N MET A 173 -3.00 -26.73 16.41
CA MET A 173 -2.76 -26.54 14.99
C MET A 173 -1.41 -27.16 14.59
N SER A 174 -0.36 -26.93 15.38
CA SER A 174 0.96 -27.53 15.12
C SER A 174 0.93 -29.06 15.21
N ASN A 175 0.32 -29.63 16.25
CA ASN A 175 0.23 -31.07 16.44
C ASN A 175 -0.67 -31.74 15.37
N PHE A 176 -1.82 -31.14 15.03
CA PHE A 176 -2.69 -31.60 13.96
C PHE A 176 -2.02 -31.51 12.59
N LYS A 177 -1.22 -30.46 12.32
CA LYS A 177 -0.40 -30.34 11.11
C LYS A 177 0.64 -31.47 11.02
N LYS A 178 1.27 -31.86 12.14
CA LYS A 178 2.15 -33.06 12.18
C LYS A 178 1.38 -34.33 11.79
N TYR A 179 0.19 -34.51 12.34
CA TYR A 179 -0.66 -35.65 12.00
C TYR A 179 -1.02 -35.68 10.51
N LEU A 180 -1.50 -34.58 9.94
CA LEU A 180 -1.82 -34.52 8.51
C LEU A 180 -0.61 -34.75 7.61
N ALA A 181 0.58 -34.29 8.01
CA ALA A 181 1.81 -34.59 7.29
C ALA A 181 2.11 -36.10 7.27
N SER A 182 1.89 -36.80 8.38
CA SER A 182 2.04 -38.27 8.47
C SER A 182 1.02 -39.02 7.59
N GLN A 183 -0.13 -38.42 7.33
CA GLN A 183 -1.21 -38.99 6.51
C GLN A 183 -1.17 -38.50 5.06
N HIS A 184 -0.15 -37.75 4.65
CA HIS A 184 -0.06 -37.12 3.32
C HIS A 184 -1.30 -36.27 2.97
N ALA A 185 -1.84 -35.55 3.96
CA ALA A 185 -3.06 -34.74 3.84
C ALA A 185 -2.84 -33.27 4.26
N ALA A 186 -1.58 -32.84 4.36
CA ALA A 186 -1.20 -31.51 4.84
C ALA A 186 -1.61 -30.39 3.87
N GLU A 187 -1.77 -30.70 2.58
CA GLU A 187 -2.23 -29.77 1.54
C GLU A 187 -3.55 -29.08 1.88
N ASN A 188 -4.43 -29.75 2.62
CA ASN A 188 -5.69 -29.18 3.09
C ASN A 188 -5.48 -27.96 4.00
N LEU A 189 -4.53 -28.02 4.95
CA LEU A 189 -4.22 -26.88 5.81
C LEU A 189 -3.47 -25.79 5.06
N ILE A 190 -2.52 -26.16 4.20
CA ILE A 190 -1.74 -25.20 3.41
C ILE A 190 -2.69 -24.41 2.48
N PHE A 191 -3.66 -25.08 1.87
CA PHE A 191 -4.71 -24.42 1.09
C PHE A 191 -5.51 -23.43 1.92
N LEU A 192 -5.98 -23.82 3.11
CA LEU A 192 -6.73 -22.92 3.99
C LEU A 192 -5.92 -21.70 4.43
N GLU A 193 -4.64 -21.90 4.77
CA GLU A 193 -3.70 -20.82 5.12
C GLU A 193 -3.53 -19.83 3.96
N GLU A 194 -3.20 -20.31 2.75
CA GLU A 194 -2.96 -19.45 1.59
C GLU A 194 -4.24 -18.77 1.06
N VAL A 195 -5.41 -19.41 1.19
CA VAL A 195 -6.70 -18.77 0.86
C VAL A 195 -7.01 -17.65 1.85
N GLU A 196 -6.71 -17.82 3.14
CA GLU A 196 -6.93 -16.76 4.12
C GLU A 196 -6.00 -15.55 3.87
N GLU A 197 -4.76 -15.78 3.42
CA GLU A 197 -3.89 -14.71 2.92
C GLU A 197 -4.47 -14.01 1.68
N PHE A 198 -4.99 -14.77 0.71
CA PHE A 198 -5.67 -14.22 -0.46
C PHE A 198 -6.87 -13.34 -0.08
N ARG A 199 -7.64 -13.72 0.95
CA ARG A 199 -8.79 -12.94 1.44
C ARG A 199 -8.41 -11.60 2.06
N ARG A 200 -7.15 -11.44 2.49
CA ARG A 200 -6.61 -10.17 3.01
C ARG A 200 -6.15 -9.21 1.91
N LEU A 201 -6.09 -9.67 0.66
CA LEU A 201 -5.75 -8.80 -0.46
C LEU A 201 -6.86 -7.75 -0.68
N PRO A 202 -6.50 -6.48 -0.95
CA PRO A 202 -7.49 -5.46 -1.24
C PRO A 202 -8.29 -5.86 -2.48
N SER A 203 -9.61 -5.91 -2.34
CA SER A 203 -10.51 -6.26 -3.44
C SER A 203 -10.55 -5.16 -4.49
N SER A 204 -10.96 -5.51 -5.71
CA SER A 204 -11.26 -4.53 -6.77
C SER A 204 -12.22 -3.43 -6.30
N GLN A 205 -13.14 -3.75 -5.39
CA GLN A 205 -14.07 -2.80 -4.80
C GLN A 205 -13.39 -1.77 -3.90
N ILE A 206 -12.31 -2.13 -3.19
CA ILE A 206 -11.53 -1.20 -2.37
C ILE A 206 -10.81 -0.20 -3.26
N VAL A 207 -10.18 -0.68 -4.34
CA VAL A 207 -9.51 0.17 -5.33
C VAL A 207 -10.50 1.17 -5.93
N LEU A 208 -11.66 0.68 -6.41
CA LEU A 208 -12.72 1.55 -6.96
C LEU A 208 -13.27 2.55 -5.92
N ARG A 209 -13.46 2.12 -4.67
CA ARG A 209 -13.92 3.02 -3.60
C ARG A 209 -12.90 4.12 -3.31
N ASN A 210 -11.61 3.78 -3.27
CA ASN A 210 -10.55 4.76 -3.06
C ASN A 210 -10.45 5.74 -4.22
N ALA A 211 -10.53 5.26 -5.47
CA ALA A 211 -10.55 6.11 -6.64
C ALA A 211 -11.75 7.08 -6.62
N LYS A 212 -12.97 6.59 -6.34
CA LYS A 212 -14.16 7.44 -6.16
C LYS A 212 -13.99 8.47 -5.05
N LYS A 213 -13.43 8.08 -3.91
CA LYS A 213 -13.13 8.99 -2.80
C LYS A 213 -12.17 10.11 -3.22
N ILE A 214 -11.15 9.82 -4.03
CA ILE A 214 -10.23 10.83 -4.57
C ILE A 214 -10.96 11.77 -5.52
N VAL A 215 -11.78 11.23 -6.43
CA VAL A 215 -12.62 12.04 -7.35
C VAL A 215 -13.54 12.97 -6.58
N ASP A 216 -14.27 12.48 -5.58
CA ASP A 216 -15.19 13.30 -4.78
C ASP A 216 -14.46 14.32 -3.89
N LYS A 217 -13.26 14.00 -3.41
CA LYS A 217 -12.51 14.88 -2.51
C LYS A 217 -11.85 16.05 -3.24
N TYR A 218 -11.39 15.84 -4.48
CA TYR A 218 -10.52 16.80 -5.18
C TYR A 218 -11.00 17.23 -6.56
N ILE A 219 -11.79 16.43 -7.26
CA ILE A 219 -12.11 16.68 -8.68
C ILE A 219 -13.55 17.19 -8.82
N ASN A 220 -14.51 16.46 -8.25
CA ASN A 220 -15.92 16.76 -8.40
C ASN A 220 -16.28 18.09 -7.72
N LYS A 221 -16.54 19.12 -8.53
CA LYS A 221 -16.85 20.48 -8.06
C LYS A 221 -18.09 20.57 -7.16
N ALA A 222 -18.98 19.58 -7.19
CA ALA A 222 -20.16 19.54 -6.33
C ALA A 222 -19.86 19.04 -4.91
N THR A 223 -18.80 18.26 -4.73
CA THR A 223 -18.49 17.58 -3.45
C THR A 223 -17.15 18.02 -2.86
N ALA A 224 -16.18 18.42 -3.69
CA ALA A 224 -14.86 18.84 -3.26
C ALA A 224 -14.90 20.20 -2.54
N LYS A 225 -14.25 20.28 -1.37
CA LYS A 225 -14.12 21.54 -0.62
C LYS A 225 -13.18 22.54 -1.29
N ALA A 226 -12.15 22.02 -1.96
CA ALA A 226 -11.16 22.78 -2.72
C ALA A 226 -10.87 21.99 -4.01
N PRO A 227 -11.67 22.20 -5.08
CA PRO A 227 -11.52 21.45 -6.31
C PRO A 227 -10.22 21.83 -7.03
N LEU A 228 -9.59 20.84 -7.65
CA LEU A 228 -8.38 21.01 -8.44
C LEU A 228 -8.68 21.84 -9.71
N PRO A 229 -7.75 22.72 -10.12
CA PRO A 229 -7.89 23.54 -11.33
C PRO A 229 -7.57 22.71 -12.60
N LEU A 230 -8.34 21.65 -12.85
CA LEU A 230 -8.18 20.80 -14.02
C LEU A 230 -8.90 21.37 -15.25
N ALA A 231 -8.38 21.06 -16.45
CA ALA A 231 -9.07 21.36 -17.70
C ALA A 231 -10.47 20.73 -17.71
N LYS A 232 -11.45 21.43 -18.30
CA LYS A 232 -12.86 21.01 -18.29
C LYS A 232 -13.04 19.59 -18.85
N GLU A 233 -12.38 19.28 -19.96
CA GLU A 233 -12.46 17.97 -20.62
C GLU A 233 -11.96 16.84 -19.73
N LEU A 234 -10.83 17.05 -19.04
CA LEU A 234 -10.27 16.09 -18.09
C LEU A 234 -11.18 15.90 -16.87
N HIS A 235 -11.68 17.00 -16.30
CA HIS A 235 -12.64 16.97 -15.20
C HIS A 235 -13.89 16.15 -15.56
N ASP A 236 -14.53 16.47 -16.68
CA ASP A 236 -15.78 15.84 -17.09
C ASP A 236 -15.57 14.33 -17.35
N THR A 237 -14.45 13.96 -17.98
CA THR A 237 -14.05 12.57 -18.18
C THR A 237 -13.93 11.81 -16.86
N MET A 238 -13.24 12.39 -15.87
CA MET A 238 -13.01 11.73 -14.59
C MET A 238 -14.27 11.60 -13.73
N VAL A 239 -15.18 12.56 -13.81
CA VAL A 239 -16.48 12.53 -13.09
C VAL A 239 -17.47 11.57 -13.75
N MET A 240 -17.48 11.49 -15.08
CA MET A 240 -18.39 10.61 -15.83
C MET A 240 -17.92 9.16 -15.90
N SER A 241 -16.68 8.86 -15.50
CA SER A 241 -16.13 7.51 -15.54
C SER A 241 -16.85 6.57 -14.55
N THR A 242 -17.67 5.66 -15.08
CA THR A 242 -18.38 4.64 -14.29
C THR A 242 -17.65 3.31 -14.21
N ASP A 243 -16.76 3.03 -15.16
CA ASP A 243 -16.09 1.72 -15.32
C ASP A 243 -14.58 1.81 -15.07
N GLY A 244 -14.05 0.75 -14.43
CA GLY A 244 -12.63 0.41 -14.37
C GLY A 244 -11.67 1.57 -14.12
N MET A 245 -11.63 2.13 -12.91
CA MET A 245 -10.55 3.05 -12.53
C MET A 245 -9.27 2.23 -12.31
N GLU A 246 -8.40 2.21 -13.31
CA GLU A 246 -7.09 1.54 -13.27
C GLU A 246 -6.07 2.40 -12.49
N LYS A 247 -4.86 1.86 -12.28
CA LYS A 247 -3.80 2.61 -11.58
C LYS A 247 -3.41 3.90 -12.31
N SER A 248 -3.48 3.91 -13.63
CA SER A 248 -3.15 5.06 -14.48
C SER A 248 -4.24 6.15 -14.52
N PHE A 249 -5.40 5.93 -13.90
CA PHE A 249 -6.58 6.81 -14.01
C PHE A 249 -6.29 8.28 -13.66
N PHE A 250 -5.42 8.52 -12.67
CA PHE A 250 -5.08 9.88 -12.21
C PHE A 250 -3.83 10.47 -12.88
N THR A 251 -3.19 9.77 -13.82
CA THR A 251 -1.87 10.18 -14.38
C THR A 251 -1.90 11.58 -14.98
N ASN A 252 -2.92 11.89 -15.79
CA ASN A 252 -3.05 13.20 -16.42
C ASN A 252 -3.34 14.30 -15.39
N ALA A 253 -4.19 14.03 -14.40
CA ALA A 253 -4.47 14.99 -13.33
C ALA A 253 -3.23 15.26 -12.46
N VAL A 254 -2.44 14.22 -12.12
CA VAL A 254 -1.15 14.39 -11.44
C VAL A 254 -0.18 15.19 -12.29
N HIS A 255 -0.14 14.95 -13.60
CA HIS A 255 0.70 15.72 -14.52
C HIS A 255 0.35 17.22 -14.50
N ASP A 256 -0.93 17.57 -14.62
CA ASP A 256 -1.41 18.96 -14.59
C ASP A 256 -1.05 19.64 -13.26
N ILE A 257 -1.30 18.97 -12.12
CA ILE A 257 -0.97 19.53 -10.80
C ILE A 257 0.53 19.66 -10.60
N MET A 258 1.33 18.68 -11.04
CA MET A 258 2.79 18.79 -11.01
C MET A 258 3.30 19.94 -11.89
N HIS A 259 2.67 20.19 -13.03
CA HIS A 259 3.00 21.33 -13.87
C HIS A 259 2.72 22.66 -13.15
N LEU A 260 1.54 22.80 -12.53
CA LEU A 260 1.19 23.96 -11.72
C LEU A 260 2.17 24.18 -10.56
N LEU A 261 2.50 23.13 -9.81
CA LEU A 261 3.47 23.22 -8.71
C LEU A 261 4.85 23.69 -9.20
N ARG A 262 5.29 23.27 -10.39
CA ARG A 262 6.57 23.69 -10.97
C ARG A 262 6.57 25.14 -11.42
N GLN A 263 5.49 25.59 -12.05
CA GLN A 263 5.45 26.92 -12.66
C GLN A 263 5.17 28.02 -11.63
N ASP A 264 4.27 27.75 -10.69
CA ASP A 264 3.74 28.79 -9.82
C ASP A 264 4.25 28.62 -8.39
N GLU A 265 4.00 27.47 -7.77
CA GLU A 265 4.16 27.34 -6.32
C GLU A 265 5.61 27.11 -5.86
N ALA A 266 6.40 26.34 -6.61
CA ALA A 266 7.79 26.08 -6.26
C ALA A 266 8.65 27.35 -6.34
N PRO A 267 8.59 28.18 -7.40
CA PRO A 267 9.32 29.46 -7.42
C PRO A 267 8.92 30.38 -6.27
N GLU A 268 7.62 30.52 -5.98
CA GLU A 268 7.13 31.31 -4.85
C GLU A 268 7.63 30.79 -3.50
N PHE A 269 7.70 29.46 -3.33
CA PHE A 269 8.27 28.86 -2.13
C PHE A 269 9.75 29.18 -1.98
N LEU A 270 10.53 29.09 -3.06
CA LEU A 270 11.96 29.39 -3.05
C LEU A 270 12.25 30.84 -2.64
N ASP A 271 11.38 31.78 -3.00
CA ASP A 271 11.49 33.18 -2.59
C ASP A 271 10.91 33.46 -1.19
N ALA A 272 10.14 32.53 -0.62
CA ALA A 272 9.57 32.68 0.71
C ALA A 272 10.60 32.43 1.83
N PRO A 273 10.49 33.11 2.99
CA PRO A 273 11.36 32.86 4.15
C PRO A 273 11.32 31.41 4.65
N MET A 274 10.22 30.68 4.39
CA MET A 274 10.07 29.28 4.76
C MET A 274 11.07 28.36 4.04
N PHE A 275 11.58 28.75 2.87
CA PHE A 275 12.67 28.03 2.22
C PHE A 275 13.94 28.04 3.07
N MET A 276 14.28 29.15 3.73
CA MET A 276 15.44 29.18 4.65
C MET A 276 15.24 28.32 5.89
N VAL A 277 13.98 28.09 6.31
CA VAL A 277 13.66 27.11 7.36
C VAL A 277 13.95 25.69 6.89
N LEU A 278 13.61 25.36 5.64
CA LEU A 278 13.95 24.06 5.03
C LEU A 278 15.48 23.85 4.99
N VAL A 279 16.23 24.83 4.52
CA VAL A 279 17.71 24.75 4.47
C VAL A 279 18.29 24.56 5.88
N GLY A 280 17.78 25.31 6.86
CA GLY A 280 18.18 25.14 8.26
C GLY A 280 17.86 23.75 8.81
N ALA A 281 16.71 23.18 8.47
CA ALA A 281 16.31 21.83 8.85
C ALA A 281 17.22 20.77 8.21
N TRP A 282 17.58 20.91 6.93
CA TRP A 282 18.55 20.03 6.29
C TRP A 282 19.93 20.09 6.95
N ALA A 283 20.44 21.30 7.21
CA ALA A 283 21.75 21.49 7.84
C ALA A 283 21.80 20.97 9.27
N SER A 284 20.68 21.05 10.01
CA SER A 284 20.56 20.50 11.37
C SER A 284 20.60 18.96 11.39
N LEU A 285 20.20 18.31 10.30
CA LEU A 285 20.29 16.86 10.17
C LEU A 285 21.72 16.42 9.81
N ASP A 286 22.27 16.99 8.74
CA ASP A 286 23.65 16.77 8.28
C ASP A 286 24.02 17.87 7.25
N GLU A 287 25.16 18.53 7.45
CA GLU A 287 25.68 19.56 6.54
C GLU A 287 25.99 18.99 5.14
N THR A 288 26.41 17.73 5.08
CA THR A 288 26.69 17.05 3.80
C THR A 288 25.40 16.75 3.05
N TYR A 289 24.34 16.36 3.76
CA TYR A 289 23.00 16.21 3.22
C TYR A 289 22.48 17.53 2.66
N ALA A 290 22.57 18.63 3.42
CA ALA A 290 22.13 19.95 2.98
C ALA A 290 22.85 20.40 1.69
N ARG A 291 24.18 20.19 1.61
CA ARG A 291 24.95 20.51 0.40
C ARG A 291 24.53 19.69 -0.83
N LYS A 292 24.11 18.44 -0.64
CA LYS A 292 23.61 17.60 -1.75
C LYS A 292 22.22 18.02 -2.24
N GLN A 293 21.39 18.58 -1.35
CA GLN A 293 20.05 19.05 -1.71
C GLN A 293 20.08 20.45 -2.35
N LEU A 294 21.04 21.29 -1.97
CA LEU A 294 21.25 22.63 -2.54
C LEU A 294 21.95 22.56 -3.91
N VAL A 295 21.18 22.22 -4.94
CA VAL A 295 21.64 22.20 -6.35
C VAL A 295 20.64 22.94 -7.22
N GLY A 296 21.11 23.61 -8.28
CA GLY A 296 20.25 24.28 -9.25
C GLY A 296 19.45 25.42 -8.64
N ASP A 297 18.13 25.42 -8.81
CA ASP A 297 17.27 26.52 -8.34
C ASP A 297 17.28 26.69 -6.82
N LEU A 298 17.44 25.60 -6.06
CA LEU A 298 17.54 25.62 -4.59
C LEU A 298 18.81 26.35 -4.14
N GLU A 299 19.93 26.10 -4.82
CA GLU A 299 21.20 26.79 -4.55
C GLU A 299 21.10 28.28 -4.88
N LEU A 300 20.52 28.62 -6.05
CA LEU A 300 20.31 30.01 -6.46
C LEU A 300 19.41 30.75 -5.46
N ALA A 301 18.32 30.13 -5.01
CA ALA A 301 17.42 30.69 -4.01
C ALA A 301 18.15 30.97 -2.69
N TYR A 302 18.97 30.03 -2.22
CA TYR A 302 19.75 30.19 -1.00
C TYR A 302 20.67 31.42 -1.08
N PHE A 303 21.37 31.60 -2.19
CA PHE A 303 22.22 32.78 -2.38
C PHE A 303 21.41 34.07 -2.46
N ARG A 304 20.23 34.09 -3.09
CA ARG A 304 19.34 35.27 -3.11
C ARG A 304 18.98 35.70 -1.68
N HIS A 305 18.52 34.76 -0.84
CA HIS A 305 18.18 35.05 0.56
C HIS A 305 19.38 35.56 1.37
N ARG A 306 20.54 34.92 1.22
CA ARG A 306 21.76 35.36 1.93
C ARG A 306 22.24 36.73 1.49
N PHE A 307 22.20 37.01 0.20
CA PHE A 307 22.58 38.32 -0.33
C PHE A 307 21.66 39.42 0.19
N HIS A 308 20.34 39.17 0.22
CA HIS A 308 19.38 40.11 0.79
C HIS A 308 19.68 40.43 2.26
N ALA A 309 19.89 39.40 3.08
CA ALA A 309 20.23 39.56 4.50
C ALA A 309 21.54 40.37 4.70
N ILE A 310 22.54 40.17 3.84
CA ILE A 310 23.80 40.94 3.90
C ILE A 310 23.57 42.41 3.53
N CYS A 311 22.70 42.71 2.57
CA CYS A 311 22.37 44.07 2.19
C CYS A 311 21.59 44.81 3.29
N GLU A 312 20.63 44.15 3.93
CA GLU A 312 19.86 44.71 5.05
C GLU A 312 20.77 45.01 6.25
N THR A 313 21.62 44.07 6.64
CA THR A 313 22.57 44.26 7.76
C THR A 313 23.61 45.36 7.53
N LYS A 314 23.91 45.70 6.26
CA LYS A 314 24.78 46.86 5.93
C LYS A 314 24.02 48.18 5.99
N ARG A 315 22.71 48.20 5.73
CA ARG A 315 21.86 49.38 5.79
C ARG A 315 21.58 49.83 7.23
N ASP A 316 21.50 48.87 8.17
CA ASP A 316 21.23 49.13 9.58
C ASP A 316 22.47 49.49 10.42
N ARG A 317 23.67 49.54 9.81
CA ARG A 317 24.84 50.08 10.51
C ARG A 317 24.71 51.61 10.59
N PRO A 318 24.69 52.23 11.79
CA PRO A 318 24.72 53.68 11.89
C PRO A 318 25.99 54.19 11.21
N LYS A 319 25.84 55.22 10.37
CA LYS A 319 26.98 55.93 9.77
C LYS A 319 27.79 56.52 10.93
N SER A 320 28.95 55.92 11.21
CA SER A 320 29.96 56.52 12.07
C SER A 320 30.62 57.71 11.40
#